data_AF-A0A9E3SGS3-F1
#
_entry.id   AF-A0A9E3SGS3-F1
#
_cell.length_a   1.000
_cell.length_b   1.000
_cell.length_c   1.000
_cell.angle_alpha   90.00
_cell.angle_beta   90.00
_cell.angle_gamma   90.00
#
_symmetry.space_group_name_H-M   'P 1'
#
loop_
_entity.id
_entity.type
_entity.pdbx_description
1 polymer ?
#
loop_
_entity_poly.entity_id
_entity_poly.type
_entity_poly.pdbx_seq_one_letter_code
_entity_poly.pdbx_strand_id
1 'polypeptide(L)'
;MDNEQIEEIYNQTFPGLRFFYRDTNLSENLISKYAVGQILTERGFTDMSFKCGGTATNCRYLIASANAKDVSAINPDAAKFGHVLLSANAFFKVLDIYKIGNKTQIFILEIPETAVDFFESTDSNI
;
A
#
# COMPACT_ATOMS: atom_id res chain seq x y z
N MET A 1 0.85 -10.49 -22.49
CA MET A 1 2.20 -10.03 -22.13
C MET A 1 3.17 -11.15 -22.42
N ASP A 2 4.38 -10.83 -22.87
CA ASP A 2 5.46 -11.81 -22.97
C ASP A 2 6.10 -12.06 -21.59
N ASN A 3 6.98 -13.06 -21.51
CA ASN A 3 7.61 -13.44 -20.24
C ASN A 3 8.56 -12.36 -19.71
N GLU A 4 9.19 -11.56 -20.59
CA GLU A 4 10.12 -10.50 -20.20
C GLU A 4 9.38 -9.34 -19.53
N GLN A 5 8.21 -8.95 -20.06
CA GLN A 5 7.32 -7.95 -19.48
C GLN A 5 6.79 -8.39 -18.11
N ILE A 6 6.47 -9.67 -17.96
CA ILE A 6 6.04 -10.21 -16.67
C ILE A 6 7.21 -10.13 -15.69
N GLU A 7 8.41 -10.58 -16.08
CA GLU A 7 9.60 -10.50 -15.22
C GLU A 7 9.90 -9.07 -14.79
N GLU A 8 9.75 -8.09 -15.68
CA GLU A 8 9.91 -6.66 -15.36
C GLU A 8 8.89 -6.20 -14.30
N ILE A 9 7.61 -6.55 -14.44
CA ILE A 9 6.58 -6.23 -13.43
C ILE A 9 6.98 -6.80 -12.06
N TYR A 10 7.40 -8.06 -12.03
CA TYR A 10 7.81 -8.70 -10.79
C TYR A 10 9.01 -7.99 -10.17
N ASN A 11 10.01 -7.63 -10.98
CA ASN A 11 11.22 -6.93 -10.53
C ASN A 11 10.96 -5.49 -10.06
N GLN A 12 9.93 -4.83 -10.56
CA GLN A 12 9.51 -3.51 -10.08
C GLN A 12 8.67 -3.59 -8.80
N THR A 13 7.96 -4.70 -8.58
CA THR A 13 6.98 -4.83 -7.50
C THR A 13 7.56 -5.47 -6.24
N PHE A 14 8.34 -6.54 -6.37
CA PHE A 14 8.68 -7.43 -5.23
C PHE A 14 10.09 -7.25 -4.63
N PRO A 15 11.16 -6.99 -5.41
CA PRO A 15 12.48 -6.77 -4.83
C PRO A 15 12.50 -5.62 -3.84
N GLY A 16 12.85 -5.90 -2.59
CA GLY A 16 12.92 -4.88 -1.53
C GLY A 16 11.57 -4.52 -0.90
N LEU A 17 10.51 -5.29 -1.16
CA LEU A 17 9.19 -5.10 -0.57
C LEU A 17 9.27 -5.09 0.97
N ARG A 18 8.69 -4.06 1.57
CA ARG A 18 8.58 -3.88 3.03
C ARG A 18 7.15 -3.50 3.39
N PHE A 19 6.81 -3.71 4.66
CA PHE A 19 5.52 -3.31 5.20
C PHE A 19 5.59 -1.92 5.83
N PHE A 20 4.56 -1.13 5.54
CA PHE A 20 4.31 0.18 6.08
C PHE A 20 2.88 0.29 6.57
N TYR A 21 2.64 1.26 7.43
CA TYR A 21 1.38 1.42 8.14
C TYR A 21 0.88 2.85 7.98
N ARG A 22 -0.39 2.97 7.59
CA ARG A 22 -1.11 4.25 7.55
C ARG A 22 -2.44 4.11 8.25
N ASP A 23 -2.55 4.73 9.43
CA ASP A 23 -3.80 4.80 10.18
C ASP A 23 -4.62 5.99 9.69
N THR A 24 -5.90 5.76 9.45
CA THR A 24 -6.84 6.80 9.04
C THR A 24 -8.21 6.56 9.65
N ASN A 25 -9.04 7.60 9.69
CA ASN A 25 -10.41 7.51 10.17
C ASN A 25 -11.37 7.60 8.97
N LEU A 26 -12.03 6.49 8.63
CA LEU A 26 -12.96 6.42 7.50
C LEU A 26 -14.38 6.11 7.99
N SER A 27 -15.40 6.58 7.28
CA SER A 27 -16.77 6.16 7.57
C SER A 27 -16.97 4.68 7.23
N GLU A 28 -17.86 3.99 7.95
CA GLU A 28 -18.13 2.58 7.68
C GLU A 28 -18.63 2.34 6.25
N ASN A 29 -19.41 3.29 5.70
CA ASN A 29 -19.85 3.28 4.30
C ASN A 29 -18.69 3.33 3.29
N LEU A 30 -17.58 4.00 3.62
CA LEU A 30 -16.41 3.99 2.75
C LEU A 30 -15.62 2.69 2.91
N ILE A 31 -15.46 2.21 4.14
CA ILE A 31 -14.79 0.94 4.43
C ILE A 31 -15.49 -0.24 3.73
N SER A 32 -16.83 -0.24 3.68
CA SER A 32 -17.61 -1.30 3.04
C SER A 32 -17.50 -1.35 1.52
N LYS A 33 -16.86 -0.35 0.88
CA LYS A 33 -16.64 -0.32 -0.57
C LYS A 33 -15.35 -1.00 -1.00
N TYR A 34 -14.45 -1.30 -0.06
CA TYR A 34 -13.24 -2.03 -0.38
C TYR A 34 -13.55 -3.50 -0.62
N ALA A 35 -12.98 -4.05 -1.69
CA ALA A 35 -13.05 -5.46 -2.01
C ALA A 35 -11.64 -6.00 -2.31
N VAL A 36 -11.39 -7.27 -1.95
CA VAL A 36 -10.16 -7.96 -2.35
C VAL A 36 -10.10 -8.03 -3.88
N GLY A 37 -8.90 -7.80 -4.44
CA GLY A 37 -8.65 -7.71 -5.87
C GLY A 37 -8.87 -6.31 -6.46
N GLN A 38 -9.49 -5.38 -5.73
CA GLN A 38 -9.72 -4.03 -6.22
C GLN A 38 -8.41 -3.26 -6.45
N ILE A 39 -8.31 -2.57 -7.58
CA ILE A 39 -7.26 -1.59 -7.85
C ILE A 39 -7.68 -0.20 -7.35
N LEU A 40 -6.76 0.46 -6.66
CA LEU A 40 -6.92 1.78 -6.07
C LEU A 40 -5.86 2.71 -6.64
N THR A 41 -6.18 4.00 -6.69
CA THR A 41 -5.21 5.05 -7.00
C THR A 41 -5.24 6.11 -5.92
N GLU A 42 -4.09 6.40 -5.32
CA GLU A 42 -3.91 7.57 -4.46
C GLU A 42 -3.31 8.70 -5.31
N ARG A 43 -4.11 9.75 -5.53
CA ARG A 43 -3.71 10.90 -6.36
C ARG A 43 -2.69 11.79 -5.65
N GLY A 44 -2.71 11.81 -4.32
CA GLY A 44 -1.75 12.54 -3.51
C GLY A 44 -0.50 11.74 -3.21
N PHE A 45 0.44 12.35 -2.49
CA PHE A 45 1.51 11.59 -1.84
C PHE A 45 0.93 10.66 -0.77
N THR A 46 1.50 9.47 -0.63
CA THR A 46 1.07 8.53 0.43
C THR A 46 2.02 8.61 1.61
N ASP A 47 1.59 9.30 2.66
CA ASP A 47 2.27 9.31 3.96
C ASP A 47 2.02 8.01 4.72
N MET A 48 3.10 7.37 5.18
CA MET A 48 3.02 6.15 5.98
C MET A 48 4.24 6.02 6.91
N SER A 49 4.22 5.02 7.78
CA SER A 49 5.31 4.74 8.72
C SER A 49 5.79 3.30 8.63
N PHE A 50 7.10 3.07 8.79
CA PHE A 50 7.63 1.72 8.97
C PHE A 50 7.49 1.19 10.41
N LYS A 51 7.01 2.02 11.35
CA LYS A 51 6.84 1.63 12.75
C LYS A 51 5.46 1.01 12.98
N CYS A 52 5.45 -0.26 13.38
CA CYS A 52 4.22 -0.95 13.76
C CYS A 52 3.85 -0.59 15.20
N GLY A 53 2.98 0.41 15.37
CA GLY A 53 2.59 0.95 16.68
C GLY A 53 1.14 0.73 17.07
N GLY A 54 0.54 -0.45 16.81
CA GLY A 54 -0.89 -0.72 17.06
C GLY A 54 -1.85 0.20 16.28
N THR A 55 -3.08 -0.22 15.99
CA THR A 55 -3.99 0.62 15.19
C THR A 55 -4.62 1.71 16.07
N ALA A 56 -4.29 2.98 15.83
CA ALA A 56 -4.81 4.11 16.60
C ALA A 56 -6.28 4.43 16.24
N THR A 57 -6.63 4.36 14.96
CA THR A 57 -7.95 4.75 14.42
C THR A 57 -8.86 3.55 14.15
N ASN A 58 -9.94 3.74 13.38
CA ASN A 58 -10.85 2.67 12.98
C ASN A 58 -10.43 1.93 11.69
N CYS A 59 -9.51 2.50 10.89
CA CYS A 59 -9.02 1.89 9.67
C CYS A 59 -7.49 2.02 9.56
N ARG A 60 -6.83 0.94 9.14
CA ARG A 60 -5.40 0.88 8.84
C ARG A 60 -5.20 0.37 7.42
N TYR A 61 -4.41 1.07 6.64
CA TYR A 61 -3.77 0.46 5.48
C TYR A 61 -2.47 -0.20 5.92
N LEU A 62 -2.40 -1.51 5.75
CA LEU A 62 -1.13 -2.23 5.73
C LEU A 62 -0.65 -2.17 4.28
N ILE A 63 0.48 -1.53 4.04
CA ILE A 63 0.97 -1.22 2.69
C ILE A 63 2.24 -2.02 2.46
N ALA A 64 2.25 -2.91 1.46
CA ALA A 64 3.46 -3.53 0.95
C ALA A 64 4.00 -2.68 -0.21
N SER A 65 5.25 -2.24 -0.11
CA SER A 65 5.88 -1.38 -1.11
C SER A 65 7.39 -1.58 -1.16
N ALA A 66 7.96 -1.50 -2.36
CA ALA A 66 9.40 -1.50 -2.60
C ALA A 66 9.97 -0.08 -2.80
N ASN A 67 9.11 0.91 -3.09
CA ASN A 67 9.52 2.24 -3.56
C ASN A 67 9.39 3.36 -2.52
N ALA A 68 9.05 3.03 -1.28
CA ALA A 68 8.91 4.01 -0.21
C ALA A 68 10.23 4.76 0.08
N LYS A 69 10.15 6.10 0.16
CA LYS A 69 11.30 6.97 0.44
C LYS A 69 11.27 7.47 1.86
N ASP A 70 12.38 7.30 2.58
CA ASP A 70 12.54 7.84 3.94
C ASP A 70 12.76 9.36 3.88
N VAL A 71 11.88 10.10 4.54
CA VAL A 71 11.97 11.55 4.59
C VAL A 71 12.95 12.06 5.65
N SER A 72 13.48 11.17 6.50
CA SER A 72 14.44 11.57 7.54
C SER A 72 15.73 12.15 6.97
N ALA A 73 16.08 11.80 5.73
CA ALA A 73 17.20 12.38 5.01
C ALA A 73 17.04 13.89 4.77
N ILE A 74 15.79 14.38 4.71
CA ILE A 74 15.45 15.79 4.48
C ILE A 74 15.06 16.47 5.81
N ASN A 75 14.34 15.75 6.67
CA ASN A 75 13.94 16.21 7.99
C ASN A 75 14.30 15.17 9.07
N PRO A 76 15.44 15.32 9.77
CA PRO A 76 15.89 14.34 10.77
C PRO A 76 14.87 14.04 11.87
N ASP A 77 14.01 15.01 12.23
CA ASP A 77 12.97 14.83 13.25
C ASP A 77 11.91 13.79 12.82
N ALA A 78 11.74 13.58 11.52
CA ALA A 78 10.80 12.59 10.96
C ALA A 78 11.22 11.14 11.27
N ALA A 79 12.50 10.88 11.54
CA ALA A 79 12.99 9.56 11.96
C ALA A 79 12.31 9.06 13.26
N LYS A 80 11.93 10.00 14.14
CA LYS A 80 11.21 9.67 15.38
C LYS A 80 9.86 9.01 15.10
N PHE A 81 9.22 9.34 13.99
CA PHE A 81 7.93 8.79 13.58
C PHE A 81 8.09 7.66 12.54
N GLY A 82 9.30 7.45 12.03
CA GLY A 82 9.58 6.49 10.96
C GLY A 82 8.82 6.82 9.67
N HIS A 83 8.67 8.12 9.39
CA HIS A 83 7.87 8.63 8.29
C HIS A 83 8.53 8.32 6.95
N VAL A 84 7.75 7.74 6.04
CA VAL A 84 8.14 7.48 4.66
C VAL A 84 7.03 7.94 3.72
N LEU A 85 7.40 8.18 2.47
CA LEU A 85 6.50 8.70 1.43
C LEU A 85 6.54 7.82 0.18
N LEU A 86 5.38 7.61 -0.43
CA LEU A 86 5.26 7.28 -1.85
C LEU A 86 4.87 8.51 -2.66
N SER A 87 5.34 8.51 -3.90
CA SER A 87 4.99 9.52 -4.90
C SER A 87 3.48 9.59 -5.16
N ALA A 88 3.05 10.72 -5.69
CA ALA A 88 1.68 10.89 -6.17
C ALA A 88 1.34 9.91 -7.31
N ASN A 89 0.05 9.61 -7.44
CA ASN A 89 -0.51 8.66 -8.42
C ASN A 89 0.01 7.22 -8.24
N ALA A 90 0.21 6.81 -6.98
CA ALA A 90 0.54 5.42 -6.68
C ALA A 90 -0.70 4.52 -6.89
N PHE A 91 -0.47 3.36 -7.51
CA PHE A 91 -1.49 2.33 -7.70
C PHE A 91 -1.33 1.24 -6.66
N PHE A 92 -2.46 0.73 -6.17
CA PHE A 92 -2.46 -0.33 -5.18
C PHE A 92 -3.47 -1.41 -5.51
N LYS A 93 -3.12 -2.66 -5.28
CA LYS A 93 -4.07 -3.79 -5.28
C LYS A 93 -4.45 -4.15 -3.85
N VAL A 94 -5.74 -4.27 -3.56
CA VAL A 94 -6.23 -4.79 -2.28
C VAL A 94 -6.03 -6.30 -2.24
N LEU A 95 -5.21 -6.76 -1.30
CA LEU A 95 -4.87 -8.19 -1.15
C LEU A 95 -5.72 -8.88 -0.09
N ASP A 96 -6.07 -8.17 1.00
CA ASP A 96 -6.87 -8.73 2.08
C ASP A 96 -7.59 -7.63 2.86
N ILE A 97 -8.69 -8.00 3.54
CA ILE A 97 -9.44 -7.12 4.42
C ILE A 97 -9.77 -7.88 5.70
N TYR A 98 -9.24 -7.40 6.82
CA TYR A 98 -9.41 -8.04 8.12
C TYR A 98 -10.05 -7.09 9.13
N LYS A 99 -11.05 -7.56 9.89
CA LYS A 99 -11.79 -6.74 10.86
C LYS A 99 -11.79 -7.39 12.24
N ILE A 100 -11.37 -6.63 13.25
CA ILE A 100 -11.52 -6.98 14.68
C ILE A 100 -12.33 -5.88 15.35
N GLY A 101 -13.52 -6.22 15.84
CA GLY A 101 -14.42 -5.26 16.47
C GLY A 101 -14.75 -4.09 15.54
N ASN A 102 -14.38 -2.87 15.95
CA ASN A 102 -14.58 -1.64 15.17
C ASN A 102 -13.34 -1.20 14.37
N LYS A 103 -12.30 -2.03 14.29
CA LYS A 103 -11.06 -1.73 13.57
C LYS A 103 -10.94 -2.61 12.33
N THR A 104 -10.71 -1.98 11.18
CA THR A 104 -10.47 -2.66 9.90
C THR A 104 -9.03 -2.45 9.47
N GLN A 105 -8.37 -3.50 9.02
CA GLN A 105 -7.10 -3.45 8.31
C GLN A 105 -7.34 -3.83 6.85
N ILE A 106 -6.91 -2.97 5.93
CA ILE A 106 -6.93 -3.21 4.49
C ILE A 106 -5.48 -3.42 4.07
N PHE A 107 -5.16 -4.63 3.64
CA PHE A 107 -3.83 -4.97 3.13
C PHE A 107 -3.77 -4.63 1.65
N ILE A 108 -2.85 -3.75 1.27
CA ILE A 108 -2.67 -3.27 -0.10
C ILE A 108 -1.22 -3.44 -0.55
N LEU A 109 -1.03 -3.77 -1.82
CA LEU A 109 0.26 -3.88 -2.49
C LEU A 109 0.42 -2.74 -3.47
N GLU A 110 1.50 -1.97 -3.36
CA GLU A 110 1.91 -1.02 -4.40
C GLU A 110 2.24 -1.77 -5.69
N ILE A 111 1.65 -1.35 -6.80
CA ILE A 111 1.92 -1.90 -8.13
C ILE A 111 2.35 -0.79 -9.10
N PRO A 112 3.17 -1.11 -10.11
CA PRO A 112 3.47 -0.17 -11.19
C PRO A 112 2.22 0.19 -11.99
N GLU A 113 2.12 1.44 -12.45
CA GLU A 113 1.03 1.90 -13.32
C GLU A 113 0.93 1.07 -14.61
N THR A 114 2.08 0.71 -15.19
CA THR A 114 2.17 -0.14 -16.38
C THR A 114 1.67 -1.56 -16.17
N ALA A 115 1.47 -1.98 -14.91
CA ALA A 115 1.07 -3.33 -14.53
C ALA A 115 -0.40 -3.44 -14.08
N VAL A 116 -1.18 -2.35 -14.13
CA VAL A 116 -2.58 -2.34 -13.65
C VAL A 116 -3.41 -3.43 -14.32
N ASP A 117 -3.42 -3.50 -15.65
CA ASP A 117 -4.18 -4.50 -16.42
C ASP A 117 -3.77 -5.94 -16.08
N PHE A 118 -2.47 -6.15 -15.80
CA PHE A 118 -1.95 -7.45 -15.38
C PHE A 118 -2.49 -7.85 -14.01
N PHE A 119 -2.46 -6.93 -13.05
CA PHE A 119 -2.91 -7.19 -11.68
C PHE A 119 -4.44 -7.25 -11.54
N GLU A 120 -5.20 -6.60 -12.43
CA GLU A 120 -6.66 -6.74 -12.52
C GLU A 120 -7.11 -8.13 -12.97
N SER A 121 -6.37 -8.74 -13.89
CA SER A 121 -6.72 -10.04 -14.49
C SER A 121 -6.16 -11.25 -13.73
N THR A 122 -5.25 -11.01 -12.78
CA THR A 122 -4.51 -12.06 -12.09
C THR A 122 -4.97 -12.20 -10.64
N ASP A 123 -5.40 -13.40 -10.24
CA ASP A 123 -5.68 -13.71 -8.83
C ASP A 123 -4.42 -14.05 -8.04
N SER A 124 -3.34 -14.42 -8.74
CA SER A 124 -2.04 -14.70 -8.13
C SER A 124 -1.41 -13.41 -7.61
N ASN A 125 -1.03 -13.42 -6.34
CA ASN A 125 -0.21 -12.39 -5.73
C ASN A 125 1.22 -12.92 -5.47
N ILE A 126 1.59 -13.99 -6.21
CA ILE A 126 2.85 -14.76 -6.18
C ILE A 126 3.20 -15.19 -7.60
#